data_AF-A0A4Y7RVQ7-F1
#
_entry.id   AF-A0A4Y7RVQ7-F1
#
_cell.length_a   1.000
_cell.length_b   1.000
_cell.length_c   1.000
_cell.angle_alpha   90.00
_cell.angle_beta   90.00
_cell.angle_gamma   90.00
#
_symmetry.space_group_name_H-M   'P 1'
#
loop_
_entity.id
_entity.type
_entity.pdbx_description
1 polymer ?
#
loop_
_entity_poly.entity_id
_entity_poly.type
_entity_poly.pdbx_seq_one_letter_code
_entity_poly.pdbx_strand_id
1 'polypeptide(L)'
;MKKVTVTIFGAYAPPCGDCETEPNAAACSCSTIDIMRKEAEHLEKLLKQKHGDIIEFAYVDVAGEEFKNYPGIEKVKENYQLPLTVLDGKPLLQGGVSFKKVSEAINQKLNPQ
;
A
#
# COMPACT_ATOMS: atom_id res chain seq x y z
N MET A 1 8.11 14.93 -19.19
CA MET A 1 7.14 14.99 -18.07
C MET A 1 7.63 14.06 -16.98
N LYS A 2 7.64 14.51 -15.72
CA LYS A 2 8.20 13.74 -14.60
C LYS A 2 7.06 12.91 -13.99
N LYS A 3 7.07 11.59 -14.22
CA LYS A 3 6.11 10.68 -13.61
C LYS A 3 6.57 10.32 -12.20
N VAL A 4 5.62 10.13 -11.29
CA VAL A 4 5.91 9.74 -9.91
C VAL A 4 5.25 8.40 -9.63
N THR A 5 6.07 7.40 -9.32
CA THR A 5 5.60 6.06 -8.98
C THR A 5 5.34 5.97 -7.48
N VAL A 6 4.14 5.56 -7.10
CA VAL A 6 3.70 5.30 -5.74
C VAL A 6 3.37 3.83 -5.62
N THR A 7 4.15 3.11 -4.85
CA THR A 7 4.00 1.67 -4.62
C THR A 7 3.61 1.43 -3.18
N ILE A 8 2.48 0.78 -2.94
CA ILE A 8 2.06 0.38 -1.60
C ILE A 8 2.30 -1.11 -1.43
N PHE A 9 3.06 -1.45 -0.41
CA PHE A 9 3.37 -2.79 0.02
C PHE A 9 2.45 -3.18 1.17
N GLY A 10 1.58 -4.14 0.93
CA GLY A 10 0.68 -4.70 1.94
C GLY A 10 0.76 -6.21 1.95
N ALA A 11 0.28 -6.84 3.02
CA ALA A 11 0.13 -8.28 3.07
C ALA A 11 -1.33 -8.65 2.84
N TYR A 12 -1.58 -9.38 1.78
CA TYR A 12 -2.79 -10.12 1.52
C TYR A 12 -2.66 -11.44 2.30
N ALA A 13 -3.25 -11.47 3.50
CA ALA A 13 -3.58 -12.77 4.06
C ALA A 13 -4.63 -13.42 3.14
N PRO A 14 -4.52 -14.73 2.83
CA PRO A 14 -5.56 -15.42 2.08
C PRO A 14 -6.92 -15.18 2.77
N PRO A 15 -8.04 -15.19 2.02
CA PRO A 15 -9.35 -15.09 2.65
C PRO A 15 -9.39 -16.14 3.77
N CYS A 16 -9.76 -15.73 4.98
CA CYS A 16 -10.13 -16.69 6.02
C CYS A 16 -11.04 -17.73 5.34
N GLY A 17 -10.64 -19.00 5.44
CA GLY A 17 -11.30 -20.10 4.75
C GLY A 17 -12.80 -20.09 5.01
N ASP A 18 -13.56 -20.61 4.04
CA ASP A 18 -15.01 -20.75 4.06
C ASP A 18 -15.57 -20.95 5.47
N CYS A 19 -16.33 -19.94 5.91
CA CYS A 19 -17.22 -20.06 7.06
C CYS A 19 -18.43 -20.90 6.64
N GLU A 20 -18.19 -22.17 6.29
CA GLU A 20 -19.25 -23.14 6.11
C GLU A 20 -19.08 -24.26 7.13
N THR A 21 -20.00 -24.26 8.09
CA THR A 21 -20.31 -25.31 9.06
C THR A 21 -19.56 -25.22 10.39
N GLU A 22 -20.09 -24.42 11.33
CA GLU A 22 -20.43 -24.87 12.68
C GLU A 22 -21.22 -23.76 13.42
N PRO A 23 -22.42 -24.04 13.97
CA PRO A 23 -23.37 -23.03 14.44
C PRO A 23 -23.00 -22.34 15.76
N ASN A 24 -21.74 -22.43 16.23
CA ASN A 24 -21.37 -21.93 17.55
C ASN A 24 -19.87 -21.58 17.72
N ALA A 25 -19.28 -20.86 16.76
CA ALA A 25 -18.01 -20.16 16.96
C ALA A 25 -18.25 -18.65 16.98
N ALA A 26 -18.32 -18.10 18.19
CA ALA A 26 -18.27 -16.66 18.40
C ALA A 26 -16.98 -16.07 17.78
N ALA A 27 -17.17 -15.01 16.98
CA ALA A 27 -16.15 -14.09 16.46
C ALA A 27 -15.14 -14.62 15.42
N CYS A 28 -15.55 -14.65 14.15
CA CYS A 28 -14.63 -14.36 13.05
C CYS A 28 -15.07 -13.07 12.34
N SER A 29 -14.81 -11.93 12.98
CA SER A 29 -14.95 -10.60 12.38
C SER A 29 -13.77 -10.32 11.44
N CYS A 30 -13.66 -11.07 10.34
CA CYS A 30 -12.58 -10.85 9.38
C CYS A 30 -12.94 -9.72 8.39
N SER A 31 -12.99 -8.48 8.89
CA SER A 31 -13.22 -7.26 8.09
C SER A 31 -11.97 -6.38 7.94
N THR A 32 -10.78 -6.87 8.33
CA THR A 32 -9.54 -6.06 8.39
C THR A 32 -8.62 -6.24 7.19
N ILE A 33 -8.71 -7.35 6.45
CA ILE A 33 -7.78 -7.72 5.38
C ILE A 33 -7.94 -6.82 4.14
N ASP A 34 -9.18 -6.39 3.85
CA ASP A 34 -9.49 -5.54 2.70
C ASP A 34 -9.15 -4.05 2.93
N ILE A 35 -8.79 -3.68 4.17
CA ILE A 35 -8.58 -2.28 4.55
C ILE A 35 -7.33 -1.71 3.87
N MET A 36 -6.21 -2.43 3.85
CA MET A 36 -4.96 -1.92 3.26
C MET A 36 -5.09 -1.67 1.76
N ARG A 37 -5.77 -2.59 1.05
CA ARG A 37 -6.04 -2.45 -0.39
C ARG A 37 -7.03 -1.32 -0.66
N LYS A 38 -8.12 -1.23 0.11
CA LYS A 38 -9.09 -0.12 -0.02
C LYS A 38 -8.45 1.24 0.27
N GLU A 39 -7.61 1.33 1.29
CA GLU A 39 -6.84 2.55 1.57
C GLU A 39 -5.90 2.91 0.43
N ALA A 40 -5.23 1.92 -0.17
CA ALA A 40 -4.38 2.07 -1.34
C ALA A 40 -5.16 2.60 -2.56
N GLU A 41 -6.28 1.96 -2.91
CA GLU A 41 -7.14 2.37 -4.02
C GLU A 41 -7.75 3.76 -3.79
N HIS A 42 -8.12 4.08 -2.55
CA HIS A 42 -8.64 5.40 -2.20
C HIS A 42 -7.53 6.46 -2.33
N LEU A 43 -6.32 6.16 -1.88
CA LEU A 43 -5.16 7.04 -2.05
C LEU A 43 -4.89 7.29 -3.54
N GLU A 44 -4.88 6.25 -4.37
CA GLU A 44 -4.69 6.35 -5.81
C GLU A 44 -5.65 7.39 -6.42
N LYS A 45 -6.95 7.26 -6.14
CA LYS A 45 -7.97 8.18 -6.65
C LYS A 45 -7.70 9.61 -6.23
N LEU A 46 -7.39 9.85 -4.96
CA LEU A 46 -7.09 11.18 -4.45
C LEU A 46 -5.82 11.78 -5.09
N LEU A 47 -4.79 10.95 -5.30
CA LEU A 47 -3.54 11.38 -5.93
C LEU A 47 -3.73 11.69 -7.41
N LYS A 48 -4.42 10.83 -8.16
CA LYS A 48 -4.76 11.06 -9.58
C LYS A 48 -5.66 12.27 -9.75
N GLN A 49 -6.62 12.49 -8.85
CA GLN A 49 -7.46 13.69 -8.86
C GLN A 49 -6.65 14.98 -8.63
N LYS A 50 -5.66 14.95 -7.73
CA LYS A 50 -4.87 16.14 -7.39
C LYS A 50 -3.73 16.43 -8.37
N HIS A 51 -3.06 15.39 -8.85
CA HIS A 51 -1.83 15.50 -9.66
C HIS A 51 -2.03 15.12 -11.13
N GLY A 52 -3.15 14.47 -11.47
CA GLY A 52 -3.44 13.99 -12.82
C GLY A 52 -2.81 12.64 -13.13
N ASP A 53 -2.71 12.34 -14.43
CA ASP A 53 -2.20 11.06 -14.98
C ASP A 53 -0.67 10.89 -14.85
N ILE A 54 0.00 11.78 -14.11
CA ILE A 54 1.45 11.70 -13.86
C ILE A 54 1.80 10.74 -12.71
N ILE A 55 0.80 10.24 -11.99
CA ILE A 55 0.97 9.32 -10.86
C ILE A 55 0.78 7.89 -11.34
N GLU A 56 1.86 7.10 -11.27
CA GLU A 56 1.80 5.67 -11.46
C GLU A 56 1.60 5.00 -10.11
N PHE A 57 0.45 4.37 -9.91
CA PHE A 57 0.11 3.71 -8.66
C PHE A 57 0.19 2.20 -8.83
N ALA A 58 0.84 1.52 -7.87
CA ALA A 58 0.91 0.07 -7.83
C ALA A 58 0.71 -0.43 -6.40
N TYR A 59 -0.08 -1.49 -6.24
CA TYR A 59 -0.17 -2.23 -4.98
C TYR A 59 0.59 -3.54 -5.16
N VAL A 60 1.59 -3.77 -4.31
CA VAL A 60 2.43 -4.97 -4.34
C VAL A 60 2.20 -5.76 -3.08
N ASP A 61 1.90 -7.03 -3.26
CA ASP A 61 1.75 -7.93 -2.13
C ASP A 61 3.11 -8.41 -1.60
N VAL A 62 3.36 -8.25 -0.30
CA VAL A 62 4.64 -8.65 0.31
C VAL A 62 4.79 -10.16 0.52
N ALA A 63 3.69 -10.92 0.45
CA ALA A 63 3.71 -12.38 0.44
C ALA A 63 3.78 -12.94 -0.99
N GLY A 64 3.46 -12.11 -1.99
CA GLY A 64 3.51 -12.44 -3.41
C GLY A 64 4.92 -12.46 -4.01
N GLU A 65 5.02 -13.05 -5.19
CA GLU A 65 6.30 -13.15 -5.91
C GLU A 65 6.79 -11.81 -6.44
N GLU A 66 5.89 -10.86 -6.68
CA GLU A 66 6.21 -9.51 -7.14
C GLU A 66 7.12 -8.76 -6.17
N PHE A 67 7.01 -9.06 -4.86
CA PHE A 67 7.86 -8.48 -3.83
C PHE A 67 9.35 -8.82 -4.00
N LYS A 68 9.67 -9.98 -4.60
CA LYS A 68 11.05 -10.39 -4.89
C LYS A 68 11.77 -9.42 -5.83
N ASN A 69 11.03 -8.62 -6.60
CA ASN A 69 11.60 -7.55 -7.43
C ASN A 69 12.12 -6.35 -6.62
N TYR A 70 11.84 -6.32 -5.31
CA TYR A 70 12.23 -5.23 -4.40
C TYR A 70 13.17 -5.73 -3.30
N PRO A 71 14.38 -6.24 -3.62
CA PRO A 71 15.31 -6.81 -2.64
C PRO A 71 15.75 -5.80 -1.57
N GLY A 72 15.71 -4.51 -1.89
CA GLY A 72 16.00 -3.42 -0.95
C GLY A 72 14.93 -3.26 0.13
N ILE A 73 13.67 -3.57 -0.16
CA ILE A 73 12.56 -3.54 0.81
C ILE A 73 12.45 -4.90 1.52
N GLU A 74 12.70 -6.00 0.80
CA GLU A 74 12.67 -7.35 1.36
C GLU A 74 13.61 -7.53 2.55
N LYS A 75 14.84 -7.00 2.47
CA LYS A 75 15.83 -7.06 3.57
C LYS A 75 15.41 -6.36 4.85
N VAL A 76 14.48 -5.41 4.76
CA VAL A 76 14.04 -4.56 5.87
C VAL A 76 12.55 -4.73 6.15
N LYS A 77 11.89 -5.70 5.51
CA LYS A 77 10.46 -5.97 5.65
C LYS A 77 10.06 -6.27 7.10
N GLU A 78 10.93 -6.96 7.84
CA GLU A 78 10.72 -7.32 9.25
C GLU A 78 10.84 -6.11 10.19
N ASN A 79 11.48 -5.03 9.73
CA ASN A 79 11.64 -3.79 10.49
C ASN A 79 10.53 -2.78 10.18
N TYR A 80 9.70 -3.03 9.16
CA TYR A 80 8.64 -2.12 8.75
C TYR A 80 7.27 -2.63 9.15
N GLN A 81 6.47 -1.73 9.73
CA GLN A 81 5.05 -2.00 9.91
C GLN A 81 4.33 -1.86 8.57
N LEU A 82 3.50 -2.83 8.22
CA LEU A 82 2.63 -2.76 7.04
C LEU A 82 1.35 -1.96 7.36
N PRO A 83 0.73 -1.29 6.38
CA PRO A 83 1.19 -1.14 5.00
C PRO A 83 2.37 -0.16 4.89
N LEU A 84 3.31 -0.46 3.98
CA LEU A 84 4.48 0.36 3.68
C LEU A 84 4.26 1.11 2.36
N THR A 85 4.31 2.43 2.40
CA THR A 85 4.22 3.29 1.21
C THR A 85 5.61 3.68 0.72
N VAL A 86 5.88 3.40 -0.54
CA VAL A 86 7.12 3.70 -1.23
C VAL A 86 6.83 4.68 -2.37
N LEU A 87 7.63 5.74 -2.46
CA LEU A 87 7.55 6.73 -3.51
C LEU A 87 8.87 6.74 -4.29
N ASP A 88 8.80 6.47 -5.59
CA ASP A 88 9.96 6.50 -6.48
C ASP A 88 11.10 5.58 -5.98
N GLY A 89 10.74 4.40 -5.47
CA GLY A 89 11.67 3.44 -4.88
C GLY A 89 12.16 3.76 -3.47
N LYS A 90 11.71 4.86 -2.86
CA LYS A 90 12.09 5.26 -1.48
C LYS A 90 10.95 5.06 -0.48
N PRO A 91 11.18 4.39 0.67
CA PRO A 91 10.15 4.26 1.70
C PRO A 91 9.80 5.64 2.28
N LEU A 92 8.51 5.98 2.24
CA LEU A 92 7.99 7.25 2.73
C LEU A 92 7.27 7.09 4.07
N LEU A 93 6.49 6.02 4.21
CA LEU A 93 5.58 5.80 5.32
C LEU A 93 5.46 4.32 5.63
N GLN A 94 5.39 3.98 6.91
CA GLN A 94 5.19 2.62 7.42
C GLN A 94 4.06 2.63 8.45
N GLY A 95 3.34 1.52 8.55
CA GLY A 95 2.24 1.32 9.50
C GLY A 95 0.96 2.07 9.15
N GLY A 96 0.79 2.49 7.89
CA GLY A 96 -0.39 3.21 7.45
C GLY A 96 -0.18 4.02 6.17
N VAL A 97 -1.29 4.45 5.59
CA VAL A 97 -1.32 5.23 4.36
C VAL A 97 -1.85 6.62 4.68
N SER A 98 -1.12 7.67 4.30
CA SER A 98 -1.55 9.05 4.57
C SER A 98 -1.48 9.92 3.32
N PHE A 99 -2.66 10.29 2.80
CA PHE A 99 -2.76 11.16 1.62
C PHE A 99 -1.97 12.45 1.78
N LYS A 100 -2.06 13.10 2.94
CA LYS A 100 -1.40 14.38 3.16
C LYS A 100 0.11 14.28 3.00
N LYS A 101 0.74 13.28 3.64
CA LYS A 101 2.19 13.06 3.57
C LYS A 101 2.64 12.61 2.17
N VAL A 102 1.90 11.69 1.54
CA VAL A 102 2.22 11.23 0.18
C VAL A 102 2.09 12.38 -0.82
N SER A 103 1.01 13.15 -0.73
CA SER A 103 0.79 14.31 -1.59
C SER A 103 1.86 15.39 -1.41
N GLU A 104 2.29 15.65 -0.18
CA GLU A 104 3.38 16.59 0.12
C GLU A 104 4.71 16.13 -0.49
N ALA A 105 5.05 14.84 -0.33
CA ALA A 105 6.27 14.26 -0.91
C ALA A 105 6.25 14.33 -2.46
N ILE A 106 5.10 14.07 -3.08
CA ILE A 106 4.94 14.24 -4.54
C ILE A 106 5.13 15.70 -4.94
N ASN A 107 4.51 16.65 -4.21
CA ASN A 107 4.66 18.08 -4.50
C ASN A 107 6.11 18.54 -4.40
N GLN A 108 6.85 18.11 -3.38
CA GLN A 108 8.28 18.40 -3.25
C GLN A 108 9.09 17.82 -4.41
N LYS A 109 8.74 16.63 -4.91
CA LYS A 109 9.39 15.99 -6.06
C LYS A 109 9.12 16.69 -7.39
N LEU A 110 7.89 17.19 -7.57
CA LEU A 110 7.45 17.89 -8.77
C LEU A 110 7.94 19.34 -8.79
N ASN A 111 7.96 20.00 -7.63
CA ASN A 111 8.40 21.37 -7.46
C ASN A 111 9.49 21.47 -6.37
N PRO A 112 10.72 21.00 -6.66
CA PRO A 112 11.84 21.21 -5.76
C PRO A 112 12.14 22.71 -5.70
N GLN A 113 11.93 23.32 -4.53
CA GLN A 113 12.41 24.67 -4.22
C GLN A 113 13.94 24.69 -4.14
#